data_AF-A0A822BTH3-F1
#
_entry.id   AF-A0A822BTH3-F1
#
_cell.length_a   1.000
_cell.length_b   1.000
_cell.length_c   1.000
_cell.angle_alpha   90.00
_cell.angle_beta   90.00
_cell.angle_gamma   90.00
#
_symmetry.space_group_name_H-M   'P 1'
#
loop_
_entity.id
_entity.type
_entity.pdbx_description
1 polymer ?
#
loop_
_entity_poly.entity_id
_entity_poly.type
_entity_poly.pdbx_seq_one_letter_code
_entity_poly.pdbx_strand_id
1 'polypeptide(L)'
;MAAYRDPELTKEKMLEKKFAINTHKKIENIFAIAHHHKHDCLVLSAFGCGAFKNPPEHVALLFKSVIYQYAGYFKTIYFAIVDDHNTGNRINPDGNFLPFKKILNGLNVHPPTTIRVNGVSGPNRILNKTSDGKLNLSDVCILYLQPCQYGSKCHDLKNPQHNNNYLHPPICSYQDATSSCEQMNDEVHMFTFLHNIKCQYGGQCDDNDPKHLSEYDHPNYCIDGGNCQNVHQQHLFAYRHLPLCSD
;
A
#
# COMPACT_ATOMS: atom_id res chain seq x y z
N MET A 1 -12.26 0.16 18.85
CA MET A 1 -11.82 1.48 18.32
C MET A 1 -13.04 2.25 17.84
N ALA A 2 -13.06 3.58 18.01
CA ALA A 2 -14.18 4.43 17.56
C ALA A 2 -13.85 5.16 16.24
N ALA A 3 -14.84 5.27 15.36
CA ALA A 3 -14.79 6.09 14.14
C ALA A 3 -14.90 7.59 14.48
N TYR A 4 -14.58 8.47 13.52
CA TYR A 4 -14.82 9.90 13.67
C TYR A 4 -16.32 10.21 13.57
N ARG A 5 -16.82 11.12 14.40
CA ARG A 5 -18.22 11.56 14.37
C ARG A 5 -18.33 12.79 13.48
N ASP A 6 -19.21 12.72 12.48
CA ASP A 6 -19.52 13.79 11.53
C ASP A 6 -18.26 14.45 10.95
N PRO A 7 -17.33 13.66 10.36
CA PRO A 7 -16.08 14.18 9.84
C PRO A 7 -16.32 15.13 8.66
N GLU A 8 -15.41 16.08 8.47
CA GLU A 8 -15.41 16.96 7.30
C GLU A 8 -15.24 16.14 6.01
N LEU A 9 -16.00 16.51 4.99
CA LEU A 9 -16.03 15.84 3.69
C LEU A 9 -15.64 16.80 2.56
N THR A 10 -15.01 16.25 1.51
CA THR A 10 -14.77 16.93 0.25
C THR A 10 -16.09 17.21 -0.48
N LYS A 11 -16.03 17.97 -1.58
CA LYS A 11 -17.20 18.25 -2.44
C LYS A 11 -17.80 16.98 -3.04
N GLU A 12 -16.97 15.97 -3.28
CA GLU A 12 -17.29 14.66 -3.81
C GLU A 12 -17.84 13.71 -2.73
N LYS A 13 -18.13 14.22 -1.52
CA LYS A 13 -18.61 13.46 -0.36
C LYS A 13 -17.65 12.38 0.14
N MET A 14 -16.35 12.58 -0.07
CA MET A 14 -15.28 11.74 0.49
C MET A 14 -14.79 12.33 1.81
N LEU A 15 -14.31 11.50 2.75
CA LEU A 15 -13.57 12.01 3.92
C LEU A 15 -12.43 12.95 3.50
N GLU A 16 -12.35 14.12 4.15
CA GLU A 16 -11.20 15.01 4.01
C GLU A 16 -9.89 14.32 4.40
N LYS A 17 -8.77 14.77 3.82
CA LYS A 17 -7.46 14.07 3.86
C LYS A 17 -7.05 13.63 5.28
N LYS A 18 -7.20 14.52 6.27
CA LYS A 18 -6.86 14.24 7.68
C LYS A 18 -7.72 13.11 8.26
N PHE A 19 -9.01 13.07 7.94
CA PHE A 19 -9.94 12.04 8.42
C PHE A 19 -9.75 10.73 7.68
N ALA A 20 -9.48 10.77 6.37
CA ALA A 20 -9.17 9.58 5.58
C ALA A 20 -7.92 8.86 6.14
N ILE A 21 -6.81 9.58 6.34
CA ILE A 21 -5.56 9.04 6.89
C ILE A 21 -5.77 8.41 8.27
N ASN A 22 -6.48 9.10 9.17
CA ASN A 22 -6.66 8.58 10.53
C ASN A 22 -7.71 7.47 10.61
N THR A 23 -8.70 7.47 9.71
CA THR A 23 -9.65 6.36 9.57
C THR A 23 -8.95 5.12 9.02
N HIS A 24 -8.07 5.27 8.03
CA HIS A 24 -7.21 4.19 7.55
C HIS A 24 -6.41 3.56 8.71
N LYS A 25 -5.69 4.37 9.50
CA LYS A 25 -4.94 3.88 10.67
C LYS A 25 -5.81 3.13 11.67
N LYS A 26 -7.04 3.59 11.91
CA LYS A 26 -8.00 2.90 12.80
C LYS A 26 -8.42 1.56 12.23
N ILE A 27 -8.70 1.48 10.93
CA ILE A 27 -9.03 0.23 10.24
C ILE A 27 -7.83 -0.73 10.30
N GLU A 28 -6.64 -0.24 9.98
CA GLU A 28 -5.41 -1.03 10.01
C GLU A 28 -5.13 -1.61 11.40
N ASN A 29 -5.33 -0.81 12.46
CA ASN A 29 -5.17 -1.30 13.83
C ASN A 29 -6.17 -2.44 14.15
N ILE A 30 -7.35 -2.48 13.53
CA ILE A 30 -8.30 -3.60 13.73
C ILE A 30 -7.65 -4.88 13.19
N PHE A 31 -7.07 -4.81 12.00
CA PHE A 31 -6.40 -5.93 11.35
C PHE A 31 -5.13 -6.34 12.11
N ALA A 32 -4.31 -5.38 12.53
CA ALA A 32 -3.09 -5.61 13.30
C ALA A 32 -3.38 -6.36 14.62
N ILE A 33 -4.36 -5.88 15.39
CA ILE A 33 -4.75 -6.50 16.66
C ILE A 33 -5.30 -7.90 16.41
N ALA A 34 -6.18 -8.07 15.41
CA ALA A 34 -6.75 -9.38 15.14
C ALA A 34 -5.70 -10.41 14.73
N HIS A 35 -4.75 -10.02 13.88
CA HIS A 35 -3.63 -10.85 13.50
C HIS A 35 -2.70 -11.15 14.68
N HIS A 36 -2.40 -10.14 15.53
CA HIS A 36 -1.59 -10.32 16.74
C HIS A 36 -2.19 -11.38 17.68
N HIS A 37 -3.53 -11.41 17.79
CA HIS A 37 -4.26 -12.41 18.55
C HIS A 37 -4.54 -13.71 17.78
N LYS A 38 -3.88 -13.92 16.63
CA LYS A 38 -3.93 -15.14 15.80
C LYS A 38 -5.33 -15.47 15.28
N HIS A 39 -6.18 -14.47 15.07
CA HIS A 39 -7.42 -14.67 14.33
C HIS A 39 -7.11 -14.79 12.84
N ASP A 40 -7.73 -15.77 12.18
CA ASP A 40 -7.61 -16.01 10.74
C ASP A 40 -8.86 -15.58 9.96
N CYS A 41 -9.92 -15.13 10.65
CA CYS A 41 -11.14 -14.61 10.04
C CYS A 41 -11.60 -13.32 10.74
N LEU A 42 -12.18 -12.39 9.98
CA LEU A 42 -12.76 -11.15 10.51
C LEU A 42 -14.24 -11.05 10.16
N VAL A 43 -15.04 -10.57 11.12
CA VAL A 43 -16.42 -10.11 10.87
C VAL A 43 -16.47 -8.63 11.25
N LEU A 44 -16.71 -7.78 10.25
CA LEU A 44 -16.64 -6.33 10.32
C LEU A 44 -17.99 -5.72 9.93
N SER A 45 -18.12 -4.40 10.08
CA SER A 45 -19.32 -3.64 9.74
C SER A 45 -18.96 -2.42 8.88
N ALA A 46 -19.96 -1.65 8.45
CA ALA A 46 -19.77 -0.36 7.80
C ALA A 46 -19.28 0.71 8.81
N PHE A 47 -17.98 0.65 9.13
CA PHE A 47 -17.35 1.38 10.24
C PHE A 47 -17.66 2.89 10.18
N GLY A 48 -18.41 3.39 11.16
CA GLY A 48 -18.76 4.81 11.26
C GLY A 48 -19.79 5.33 10.26
N CYS A 49 -20.37 4.49 9.40
CA CYS A 49 -21.24 4.92 8.29
C CYS A 49 -22.71 5.16 8.68
N GLY A 50 -23.10 4.81 9.92
CA GLY A 50 -24.42 5.10 10.49
C GLY A 50 -24.44 6.45 11.22
N ALA A 51 -24.73 6.43 12.53
CA ALA A 51 -24.84 7.62 13.38
C ALA A 51 -23.62 8.57 13.35
N PHE A 52 -22.44 8.07 12.96
CA PHE A 52 -21.20 8.84 12.89
C PHE A 52 -20.97 9.48 11.51
N LYS A 53 -21.86 9.26 10.54
CA LYS A 53 -21.92 9.96 9.25
C LYS A 53 -20.63 9.92 8.43
N ASN A 54 -19.90 8.81 8.47
CA ASN A 54 -18.79 8.58 7.54
C ASN A 54 -19.37 8.13 6.18
N PRO A 55 -18.78 8.56 5.04
CA PRO A 55 -19.27 8.18 3.73
C PRO A 55 -18.95 6.70 3.44
N PRO A 56 -19.95 5.85 3.18
CA PRO A 56 -19.77 4.40 3.08
C PRO A 56 -18.85 4.00 1.92
N GLU A 57 -18.91 4.70 0.78
CA GLU A 57 -18.05 4.42 -0.37
C GLU A 57 -16.57 4.63 -0.03
N HIS A 58 -16.20 5.78 0.56
CA HIS A 58 -14.82 6.02 0.96
C HIS A 58 -14.35 5.03 2.03
N VAL A 59 -15.18 4.74 3.04
CA VAL A 59 -14.81 3.78 4.08
C VAL A 59 -14.57 2.38 3.50
N ALA A 60 -15.38 1.94 2.53
CA ALA A 60 -15.16 0.68 1.84
C ALA A 60 -13.83 0.66 1.05
N LEU A 61 -13.46 1.77 0.39
CA LEU A 61 -12.15 1.91 -0.27
C LEU A 61 -10.98 1.86 0.73
N LEU A 62 -11.11 2.47 1.92
CA LEU A 62 -10.11 2.37 2.98
C LEU A 62 -10.00 0.95 3.55
N PHE A 63 -11.10 0.21 3.66
CA PHE A 63 -11.03 -1.22 3.97
C PHE A 63 -10.33 -2.00 2.87
N LYS A 64 -10.64 -1.72 1.60
CA LYS A 64 -10.00 -2.36 0.45
C LYS A 64 -8.48 -2.20 0.50
N SER A 65 -7.97 -0.98 0.76
CA SER A 65 -6.53 -0.75 0.88
C SER A 65 -5.90 -1.55 2.02
N VAL A 66 -6.53 -1.59 3.20
CA VAL A 66 -6.03 -2.40 4.32
C VAL A 66 -6.10 -3.90 4.02
N ILE A 67 -7.12 -4.38 3.30
CA ILE A 67 -7.21 -5.79 2.88
C ILE A 67 -6.03 -6.18 1.98
N TYR A 68 -5.62 -5.32 1.05
CA TYR A 68 -4.41 -5.55 0.25
C TYR A 68 -3.14 -5.55 1.10
N GLN A 69 -3.02 -4.61 2.05
CA GLN A 69 -1.88 -4.58 2.97
C GLN A 69 -1.75 -5.88 3.78
N TYR A 70 -2.87 -6.51 4.12
CA TYR A 70 -2.96 -7.77 4.87
C TYR A 70 -3.29 -8.96 3.95
N ALA A 71 -2.92 -8.92 2.67
CA ALA A 71 -3.16 -10.02 1.75
C ALA A 71 -2.46 -11.32 2.23
N GLY A 72 -3.23 -12.38 2.42
CA GLY A 72 -2.76 -13.67 2.92
C GLY A 72 -2.73 -13.82 4.46
N TYR A 73 -3.15 -12.80 5.22
CA TYR A 73 -3.18 -12.86 6.70
C TYR A 73 -4.47 -13.43 7.25
N PHE A 74 -5.57 -13.22 6.53
CA PHE A 74 -6.90 -13.70 6.89
C PHE A 74 -7.39 -14.63 5.79
N LYS A 75 -7.94 -15.78 6.17
CA LYS A 75 -8.62 -16.71 5.25
C LYS A 75 -9.89 -16.08 4.69
N THR A 76 -10.62 -15.35 5.52
CA THR A 76 -11.91 -14.76 5.10
C THR A 76 -12.25 -13.52 5.92
N ILE A 77 -12.78 -12.51 5.24
CA ILE A 77 -13.25 -11.25 5.84
C ILE A 77 -14.71 -11.06 5.43
N TYR A 78 -15.60 -11.01 6.40
CA TYR A 78 -17.03 -10.75 6.20
C TYR A 78 -17.38 -9.34 6.64
N PHE A 79 -18.19 -8.65 5.84
CA PHE A 79 -18.82 -7.38 6.23
C PHE A 79 -20.31 -7.64 6.50
N ALA A 80 -20.67 -7.73 7.78
CA ALA A 80 -22.05 -7.85 8.25
C ALA A 80 -22.67 -6.45 8.34
N ILE A 81 -23.33 -6.03 7.26
CA ILE A 81 -23.90 -4.68 7.13
C ILE A 81 -25.42 -4.79 7.11
N VAL A 82 -26.06 -4.09 8.06
CA VAL A 82 -27.51 -3.91 8.13
C VAL A 82 -27.80 -2.45 7.84
N ASP A 83 -28.66 -2.20 6.86
CA ASP A 83 -29.19 -0.87 6.60
C ASP A 83 -30.37 -0.63 7.55
N ASP A 84 -30.23 0.35 8.43
CA ASP A 84 -31.21 0.71 9.45
C ASP A 84 -31.75 2.14 9.23
N HIS A 85 -32.41 2.71 10.24
CA HIS A 85 -32.93 4.09 10.19
C HIS A 85 -31.85 5.18 10.02
N ASN A 86 -30.56 4.86 10.12
CA ASN A 86 -29.45 5.77 9.84
C ASN A 86 -28.99 5.75 8.38
N THR A 87 -29.73 5.05 7.50
CA THR A 87 -29.44 4.94 6.07
C THR A 87 -30.40 5.73 5.19
N GLY A 88 -30.06 5.91 3.90
CA GLY A 88 -30.90 6.65 2.95
C GLY A 88 -30.89 8.17 3.16
N ASN A 89 -29.90 8.69 3.88
CA ASN A 89 -29.76 10.14 4.11
C ASN A 89 -28.73 10.77 3.15
N ARG A 90 -28.47 12.08 3.30
CA ARG A 90 -27.56 12.84 2.41
C ARG A 90 -26.17 12.21 2.28
N ILE A 91 -25.69 11.54 3.32
CA ILE A 91 -24.34 10.94 3.40
C ILE A 91 -24.31 9.54 2.76
N ASN A 92 -25.38 8.75 2.91
CA ASN A 92 -25.48 7.39 2.41
C ASN A 92 -26.82 7.15 1.68
N PRO A 93 -27.06 7.83 0.54
CA PRO A 93 -28.34 7.79 -0.15
C PRO A 93 -28.73 6.37 -0.59
N ASP A 94 -27.75 5.54 -0.95
CA ASP A 94 -27.94 4.15 -1.36
C ASP A 94 -27.76 3.15 -0.21
N GLY A 95 -27.80 3.63 1.04
CA GLY A 95 -27.47 2.86 2.23
C GLY A 95 -25.99 2.57 2.40
N ASN A 96 -25.66 1.72 3.37
CA ASN A 96 -24.30 1.31 3.68
C ASN A 96 -23.95 -0.01 2.97
N PHE A 97 -24.93 -0.88 2.73
CA PHE A 97 -24.69 -2.19 2.12
C PHE A 97 -24.20 -2.08 0.68
N LEU A 98 -24.85 -1.27 -0.16
CA LEU A 98 -24.60 -1.24 -1.59
C LEU A 98 -23.15 -0.81 -1.95
N PRO A 99 -22.59 0.27 -1.36
CA PRO A 99 -21.20 0.66 -1.64
C PRO A 99 -20.18 -0.42 -1.25
N PHE A 100 -20.34 -1.03 -0.07
CA PHE A 100 -19.46 -2.12 0.38
C PHE A 100 -19.58 -3.34 -0.52
N LYS A 101 -20.80 -3.72 -0.91
CA LYS A 101 -21.01 -4.83 -1.85
C LYS A 101 -20.30 -4.55 -3.18
N LYS A 102 -20.44 -3.35 -3.74
CA LYS A 102 -19.81 -2.99 -5.02
C LYS A 102 -18.28 -3.06 -4.97
N ILE A 103 -17.67 -2.65 -3.85
CA ILE A 103 -16.22 -2.52 -3.74
C ILE A 103 -15.52 -3.81 -3.26
N LEU A 104 -16.16 -4.56 -2.35
CA LEU A 104 -15.49 -5.63 -1.59
C LEU A 104 -16.06 -7.02 -1.85
N ASN A 105 -17.28 -7.15 -2.38
CA ASN A 105 -17.89 -8.47 -2.56
C ASN A 105 -17.11 -9.29 -3.61
N GLY A 106 -16.67 -10.49 -3.23
CA GLY A 106 -15.89 -11.37 -4.10
C GLY A 106 -14.43 -10.93 -4.29
N LEU A 107 -13.95 -9.93 -3.55
CA LEU A 107 -12.56 -9.51 -3.57
C LEU A 107 -11.66 -10.64 -3.05
N ASN A 108 -10.81 -11.17 -3.92
CA ASN A 108 -9.77 -12.13 -3.55
C ASN A 108 -8.40 -11.46 -3.67
N VAL A 109 -7.62 -11.50 -2.61
CA VAL A 109 -6.26 -10.96 -2.56
C VAL A 109 -5.28 -12.06 -2.21
N HIS A 110 -4.12 -12.05 -2.85
CA HIS A 110 -3.06 -13.03 -2.63
C HIS A 110 -1.82 -12.32 -2.07
N PRO A 111 -1.06 -12.98 -1.17
CA PRO A 111 0.17 -12.41 -0.66
C PRO A 111 1.15 -12.16 -1.83
N PRO A 112 1.97 -11.10 -1.76
CA PRO A 112 2.99 -10.83 -2.77
C PRO A 112 3.95 -12.03 -2.89
N THR A 113 4.30 -12.38 -4.12
CA THR A 113 5.19 -13.49 -4.48
C THR A 113 6.66 -13.17 -4.25
N THR A 114 7.03 -11.89 -4.19
CA THR A 114 8.41 -11.43 -3.98
C THR A 114 8.45 -10.45 -2.81
N ILE A 115 9.31 -10.70 -1.81
CA ILE A 115 9.50 -9.80 -0.67
C ILE A 115 10.83 -9.09 -0.85
N ARG A 116 10.82 -7.76 -0.85
CA ARG A 116 12.07 -6.99 -0.78
C ARG A 116 12.71 -7.20 0.58
N VAL A 117 13.90 -7.79 0.60
CA VAL A 117 14.80 -7.74 1.75
C VAL A 117 15.03 -6.26 2.08
N ASN A 118 14.71 -5.84 3.30
CA ASN A 118 14.81 -4.45 3.80
C ASN A 118 13.79 -3.43 3.24
N GLY A 119 12.68 -3.86 2.63
CA GLY A 119 11.57 -2.98 2.25
C GLY A 119 10.61 -2.75 3.43
N VAL A 120 10.45 -1.50 3.88
CA VAL A 120 9.46 -1.15 4.92
C VAL A 120 8.13 -0.83 4.25
N SER A 121 7.05 -1.45 4.71
CA SER A 121 5.73 -1.28 4.09
C SER A 121 4.62 -1.32 5.16
N GLY A 122 3.95 -0.19 5.37
CA GLY A 122 2.78 -0.07 6.25
C GLY A 122 3.07 0.34 7.72
N PRO A 123 2.08 0.90 8.43
CA PRO A 123 2.21 1.28 9.85
C PRO A 123 2.45 0.12 10.83
N ASN A 124 2.08 -1.11 10.47
CA ASN A 124 2.55 -2.33 11.12
C ASN A 124 3.54 -3.04 10.19
N ARG A 125 4.83 -3.07 10.58
CA ARG A 125 5.90 -3.69 9.78
C ARG A 125 5.62 -5.17 9.59
N ILE A 126 5.91 -5.70 8.40
CA ILE A 126 6.24 -7.10 8.18
C ILE A 126 7.73 -7.10 7.82
N LEU A 127 8.59 -7.42 8.78
CA LEU A 127 10.03 -7.23 8.62
C LEU A 127 10.69 -8.34 7.80
N ASN A 128 10.20 -9.59 7.86
CA ASN A 128 10.69 -10.71 7.08
C ASN A 128 9.65 -11.84 7.07
N LYS A 129 9.48 -12.55 5.94
CA LYS A 129 8.99 -13.95 5.98
C LYS A 129 10.20 -14.84 6.22
N THR A 130 10.06 -15.88 7.03
CA THR A 130 11.03 -16.98 7.02
C THR A 130 11.02 -17.63 5.63
N SER A 131 12.13 -18.28 5.25
CA SER A 131 12.32 -18.88 3.92
C SER A 131 11.27 -19.95 3.54
N ASP A 132 10.47 -20.40 4.49
CA ASP A 132 9.32 -21.29 4.32
C ASP A 132 7.99 -20.56 4.05
N GLY A 133 8.02 -19.22 3.92
CA GLY A 133 6.85 -18.39 3.64
C GLY A 133 5.90 -18.18 4.82
N LYS A 134 6.25 -18.66 6.01
CA LYS A 134 5.49 -18.43 7.25
C LYS A 134 5.95 -17.13 7.91
N LEU A 135 5.04 -16.51 8.65
CA LEU A 135 5.30 -15.29 9.42
C LEU A 135 5.14 -15.62 10.89
N ASN A 136 6.12 -15.20 11.68
CA ASN A 136 6.15 -15.36 13.12
C ASN A 136 5.93 -14.00 13.81
N LEU A 137 5.57 -14.05 15.09
CA LEU A 137 5.22 -12.87 15.89
C LEU A 137 6.34 -11.81 15.96
N SER A 138 7.59 -12.23 15.79
CA SER A 138 8.79 -11.37 15.71
C SER A 138 8.85 -10.52 14.45
N ASP A 139 8.08 -10.87 13.42
CA ASP A 139 8.10 -10.24 12.12
C ASP A 139 7.13 -9.06 12.03
N VAL A 140 6.25 -8.91 13.03
CA VAL A 140 5.32 -7.78 13.17
C VAL A 140 5.90 -6.75 14.14
N CYS A 141 6.36 -5.61 13.62
CA CYS A 141 6.89 -4.52 14.46
C CYS A 141 5.95 -3.30 14.40
N ILE A 142 5.42 -2.92 15.56
CA ILE A 142 4.68 -1.68 15.76
C ILE A 142 5.71 -0.55 15.81
N LEU A 143 5.75 0.27 14.76
CA LEU A 143 6.64 1.44 14.73
C LEU A 143 5.94 2.67 15.28
N TYR A 144 6.64 3.40 16.13
CA TYR A 144 6.19 4.68 16.70
C TYR A 144 6.60 5.90 15.86
N LEU A 145 7.18 5.69 14.68
CA LEU A 145 7.61 6.77 13.79
C LEU A 145 6.39 7.54 13.23
N GLN A 146 6.56 8.83 12.98
CA GLN A 146 5.51 9.63 12.34
C GLN A 146 5.41 9.26 10.85
N PRO A 147 4.20 9.23 10.26
CA PRO A 147 4.06 9.09 8.81
C PRO A 147 4.74 10.24 8.08
N CYS A 148 5.42 9.91 6.98
CA CYS A 148 5.92 10.89 6.04
C CYS A 148 4.73 11.69 5.47
N GLN A 149 4.79 13.02 5.57
CA GLN A 149 3.73 13.91 5.08
C GLN A 149 3.47 13.79 3.58
N TYR A 150 4.47 13.30 2.83
CA TYR A 150 4.41 13.10 1.38
C TYR A 150 3.88 11.71 0.98
N GLY A 151 3.73 10.77 1.93
CA GLY A 151 3.14 9.45 1.67
C GLY A 151 3.82 8.73 0.50
N SER A 152 3.03 8.29 -0.48
CA SER A 152 3.52 7.58 -1.67
C SER A 152 4.29 8.47 -2.65
N LYS A 153 4.23 9.79 -2.46
CA LYS A 153 4.91 10.81 -3.29
C LYS A 153 6.21 11.30 -2.67
N CYS A 154 6.75 10.59 -1.69
CA CYS A 154 8.01 10.96 -1.07
C CYS A 154 9.18 10.73 -2.05
N HIS A 155 10.03 11.73 -2.26
CA HIS A 155 11.24 11.59 -3.09
C HIS A 155 12.45 11.05 -2.32
N ASP A 156 12.37 11.02 -0.98
CA ASP A 156 13.45 10.59 -0.08
C ASP A 156 13.38 9.10 0.28
N LEU A 157 12.64 8.29 -0.47
CA LEU A 157 12.45 6.85 -0.22
C LEU A 157 13.76 6.05 -0.24
N LYS A 158 14.82 6.59 -0.84
CA LYS A 158 16.17 5.97 -0.89
C LYS A 158 17.12 6.53 0.18
N ASN A 159 16.70 7.52 0.98
CA ASN A 159 17.52 8.15 2.01
C ASN A 159 17.41 7.40 3.35
N PRO A 160 18.49 6.76 3.85
CA PRO A 160 18.44 5.97 5.08
C PRO A 160 18.12 6.79 6.34
N GLN A 161 18.60 8.03 6.42
CA GLN A 161 18.34 8.90 7.57
C GLN A 161 16.87 9.30 7.63
N HIS A 162 16.27 9.61 6.48
CA HIS A 162 14.84 9.92 6.37
C HIS A 162 13.97 8.71 6.71
N ASN A 163 14.29 7.55 6.12
CA ASN A 163 13.55 6.30 6.33
C ASN A 163 13.62 5.78 7.77
N ASN A 164 14.64 6.17 8.55
CA ASN A 164 14.73 5.86 9.97
C ASN A 164 13.83 6.74 10.84
N ASN A 165 13.36 7.88 10.33
CA ASN A 165 12.58 8.87 11.08
C ASN A 165 11.10 8.91 10.67
N TYR A 166 10.76 8.49 9.45
CA TYR A 166 9.40 8.58 8.91
C TYR A 166 8.87 7.27 8.33
N LEU A 167 7.59 7.00 8.55
CA LEU A 167 6.88 5.86 7.94
C LEU A 167 6.48 6.18 6.51
N HIS A 168 6.66 5.19 5.63
CA HIS A 168 6.20 5.26 4.24
C HIS A 168 5.12 4.23 3.96
N PRO A 169 4.22 4.49 2.99
CA PRO A 169 3.21 3.53 2.61
C PRO A 169 3.82 2.25 2.02
N PRO A 170 3.11 1.12 2.06
CA PRO A 170 3.58 -0.14 1.51
C PRO A 170 3.77 -0.13 -0.01
N ILE A 171 4.64 -0.99 -0.56
CA ILE A 171 4.72 -1.20 -2.01
C ILE A 171 3.43 -1.87 -2.50
N CYS A 172 2.94 -1.45 -3.67
CA CYS A 172 1.80 -2.03 -4.33
C CYS A 172 2.06 -3.51 -4.69
N SER A 173 1.31 -4.43 -4.09
CA SER A 173 1.45 -5.87 -4.34
C SER A 173 1.18 -6.29 -5.80
N TYR A 174 0.45 -5.46 -6.57
CA TYR A 174 0.20 -5.72 -7.99
C TYR A 174 1.43 -5.49 -8.87
N GLN A 175 2.32 -4.57 -8.52
CA GLN A 175 3.51 -4.30 -9.32
C GLN A 175 4.53 -5.44 -9.31
N ASP A 176 4.56 -6.23 -8.23
CA ASP A 176 5.49 -7.34 -8.10
C ASP A 176 5.12 -8.56 -8.96
N ALA A 177 3.87 -8.64 -9.45
CA ALA A 177 3.37 -9.78 -10.23
C ALA A 177 3.40 -9.55 -11.75
N THR A 178 3.16 -8.32 -12.22
CA THR A 178 2.90 -8.05 -13.65
C THR A 178 3.66 -6.85 -14.21
N SER A 179 4.50 -6.17 -13.42
CA SER A 179 5.12 -4.87 -13.75
C SER A 179 4.12 -3.72 -13.98
N SER A 180 2.81 -3.98 -13.88
CA SER A 180 1.73 -3.00 -14.08
C SER A 180 0.63 -3.18 -13.04
N CYS A 181 0.28 -2.10 -12.35
CA CYS A 181 -0.83 -2.07 -11.41
C CYS A 181 -2.14 -1.79 -12.15
N GLU A 182 -3.16 -2.62 -11.96
CA GLU A 182 -4.49 -2.41 -12.56
C GLU A 182 -5.29 -1.30 -11.85
N GLN A 183 -4.85 -0.86 -10.67
CA GLN A 183 -5.49 0.16 -9.85
C GLN A 183 -4.84 1.55 -9.99
N MET A 184 -4.14 1.83 -11.09
CA MET A 184 -3.47 3.13 -11.30
C MET A 184 -4.42 4.34 -11.30
N ASN A 185 -5.72 4.14 -11.53
CA ASN A 185 -6.73 5.20 -11.52
C ASN A 185 -7.46 5.35 -10.17
N ASP A 186 -7.16 4.52 -9.17
CA ASP A 186 -7.76 4.61 -7.84
C ASP A 186 -6.92 5.56 -6.97
N GLU A 187 -7.41 6.76 -6.71
CA GLU A 187 -6.66 7.81 -6.00
C GLU A 187 -6.26 7.38 -4.57
N VAL A 188 -7.12 6.62 -3.89
CA VAL A 188 -6.85 6.10 -2.55
C VAL A 188 -5.74 5.06 -2.62
N HIS A 189 -5.82 4.15 -3.59
CA HIS A 189 -4.76 3.17 -3.86
C HIS A 189 -3.43 3.86 -4.17
N MET A 190 -3.41 4.80 -5.11
CA MET A 190 -2.19 5.51 -5.51
C MET A 190 -1.60 6.39 -4.41
N PHE A 191 -2.42 6.84 -3.45
CA PHE A 191 -1.93 7.53 -2.25
C PHE A 191 -1.39 6.56 -1.18
N THR A 192 -1.97 5.36 -1.09
CA THR A 192 -1.70 4.39 -0.02
C THR A 192 -0.62 3.38 -0.38
N PHE A 193 -0.28 3.24 -1.66
CA PHE A 193 0.73 2.29 -2.11
C PHE A 193 1.83 2.96 -2.95
N LEU A 194 3.08 2.66 -2.60
CA LEU A 194 4.24 3.01 -3.40
C LEU A 194 4.22 2.21 -4.70
N HIS A 195 4.41 2.92 -5.80
CA HIS A 195 4.55 2.35 -7.12
C HIS A 195 5.95 2.62 -7.63
N ASN A 196 6.75 1.58 -7.85
CA ASN A 196 8.05 1.66 -8.50
C ASN A 196 7.83 1.71 -10.01
N ILE A 197 7.92 2.89 -10.60
CA ILE A 197 7.82 3.03 -12.06
C ILE A 197 9.15 2.61 -12.65
N LYS A 198 9.20 1.52 -13.41
CA LYS A 198 10.44 1.10 -14.07
C LYS A 198 10.83 2.12 -15.13
N CYS A 199 12.10 2.50 -15.14
CA CYS A 199 12.64 3.30 -16.24
C CYS A 199 12.46 2.53 -17.55
N GLN A 200 11.87 3.18 -18.57
CA GLN A 200 11.65 2.58 -19.88
C GLN A 200 12.96 2.18 -20.59
N TYR A 201 14.09 2.79 -20.20
CA TYR A 201 15.42 2.51 -20.74
C TYR A 201 16.20 1.48 -19.90
N GLY A 202 15.63 1.02 -18.77
CA GLY A 202 16.22 -0.03 -17.93
C GLY A 202 17.66 0.29 -17.51
N GLY A 203 18.56 -0.68 -17.71
CA GLY A 203 19.98 -0.58 -17.41
C GLY A 203 20.77 0.32 -18.36
N GLN A 204 20.15 0.73 -19.48
CA GLN A 204 20.74 1.60 -20.50
C GLN A 204 20.36 3.07 -20.30
N CYS A 205 19.65 3.41 -19.22
CA CYS A 205 19.32 4.79 -18.92
C CYS A 205 20.57 5.61 -18.62
N ASP A 206 20.77 6.69 -19.36
CA ASP A 206 21.84 7.68 -19.21
C ASP A 206 21.37 8.98 -18.54
N ASP A 207 20.07 9.10 -18.26
CA ASP A 207 19.49 10.23 -17.54
C ASP A 207 19.95 10.27 -16.08
N ASN A 208 20.67 11.34 -15.74
CA ASN A 208 21.20 11.61 -14.41
C ASN A 208 20.47 12.75 -13.70
N ASP A 209 19.33 13.23 -14.22
CA ASP A 209 18.50 14.22 -13.55
C ASP A 209 18.04 13.68 -12.17
N PRO A 210 18.31 14.39 -11.06
CA PRO A 210 17.85 13.99 -9.73
C PRO A 210 16.34 13.72 -9.65
N LYS A 211 15.53 14.45 -10.41
CA LYS A 211 14.08 14.25 -10.50
C LYS A 211 13.76 12.91 -11.14
N HIS A 212 14.37 12.60 -12.29
CA HIS A 212 14.22 11.30 -12.96
C HIS A 212 14.64 10.13 -12.06
N LEU A 213 15.80 10.22 -11.41
CA LEU A 213 16.32 9.19 -10.50
C LEU A 213 15.45 8.96 -9.26
N SER A 214 14.65 9.98 -8.88
CA SER A 214 13.66 9.89 -7.81
C SER A 214 12.32 9.29 -8.28
N GLU A 215 11.94 9.51 -9.53
CA GLU A 215 10.66 9.05 -10.10
C GLU A 215 10.73 7.63 -10.66
N TYR A 216 11.90 7.20 -11.15
CA TYR A 216 12.06 5.91 -11.83
C TYR A 216 13.03 4.95 -11.12
N ASP A 217 12.59 3.70 -11.07
CA ASP A 217 13.33 2.56 -10.55
C ASP A 217 14.23 2.00 -11.66
N HIS A 218 15.51 1.85 -11.33
CA HIS A 218 16.52 1.32 -12.25
C HIS A 218 16.98 -0.08 -11.80
N PRO A 219 17.43 -0.92 -12.74
CA PRO A 219 17.95 -2.23 -12.36
C PRO A 219 19.19 -2.15 -11.48
N ASN A 220 19.54 -3.27 -10.84
CA ASN A 220 20.77 -3.36 -10.08
C ASN A 220 21.99 -3.25 -11.02
N TYR A 221 23.14 -2.91 -10.44
CA TYR A 221 24.39 -2.98 -11.17
C TYR A 221 24.70 -4.44 -11.55
N CYS A 222 25.33 -4.62 -12.71
CA CYS A 222 25.83 -5.92 -13.15
C CYS A 222 26.77 -6.51 -12.08
N ILE A 223 26.63 -7.81 -11.80
CA ILE A 223 27.49 -8.52 -10.84
C ILE A 223 28.96 -8.51 -11.28
N ASP A 224 29.19 -8.51 -12.60
CA ASP A 224 30.52 -8.46 -13.20
C ASP A 224 31.10 -7.03 -13.23
N GLY A 225 30.31 -6.03 -12.79
CA GLY A 225 30.72 -4.64 -12.68
C GLY A 225 31.27 -4.07 -14.00
N GLY A 226 32.40 -3.37 -13.92
CA GLY A 226 33.09 -2.83 -15.08
C GLY A 226 33.75 -3.88 -15.98
N ASN A 227 33.88 -5.13 -15.54
CA ASN A 227 34.49 -6.21 -16.32
C ASN A 227 33.48 -6.99 -17.16
N CYS A 228 32.21 -6.57 -17.14
CA CYS A 228 31.16 -7.20 -17.93
C CYS A 228 31.45 -7.08 -19.43
N GLN A 229 31.57 -8.23 -20.11
CA GLN A 229 31.72 -8.30 -21.57
C GLN A 229 30.39 -8.64 -22.28
N ASN A 230 29.31 -8.80 -21.51
CA ASN A 230 28.01 -9.18 -22.06
C ASN A 230 27.31 -7.97 -22.67
N VAL A 231 27.39 -7.87 -24.00
CA VAL A 231 26.79 -6.79 -24.80
C VAL A 231 25.40 -7.13 -25.33
N HIS A 232 24.79 -8.24 -24.90
CA HIS A 232 23.44 -8.58 -25.34
C HIS A 232 22.44 -7.55 -24.85
N GLN A 233 21.54 -7.11 -25.75
CA GLN A 233 20.56 -6.07 -25.45
C GLN A 233 19.68 -6.40 -24.23
N GLN A 234 19.31 -7.68 -24.05
CA GLN A 234 18.56 -8.14 -22.88
C GLN A 234 19.35 -7.95 -21.58
N HIS A 235 20.66 -8.22 -21.61
CA HIS A 235 21.56 -8.02 -20.46
C HIS A 235 21.73 -6.54 -20.14
N LEU A 236 22.01 -5.72 -21.16
CA LEU A 236 22.18 -4.27 -21.00
C LEU A 236 20.90 -3.59 -20.50
N PHE A 237 19.73 -4.10 -20.88
CA PHE A 237 18.46 -3.65 -20.35
C PHE A 237 18.24 -4.09 -18.89
N ALA A 238 18.68 -5.30 -18.54
CA ALA A 238 18.47 -5.89 -17.21
C ALA A 238 19.45 -5.39 -16.13
N TYR A 239 20.61 -4.83 -16.50
CA TYR A 239 21.65 -4.43 -15.56
C TYR A 239 22.30 -3.09 -15.90
N ARG A 240 22.52 -2.26 -14.87
CA ARG A 240 23.31 -1.04 -15.01
C ARG A 240 24.80 -1.36 -15.01
N HIS A 241 25.55 -0.63 -15.83
CA HIS A 241 27.01 -0.72 -15.87
C HIS A 241 27.58 0.65 -15.48
N LEU A 242 28.64 0.66 -14.67
CA LEU A 242 29.38 1.89 -14.43
C LEU A 242 30.17 2.22 -15.70
N PRO A 243 30.25 3.51 -16.10
CA PRO A 243 31.12 3.90 -17.20
C PRO A 243 32.55 3.49 -16.87
N LEU A 244 33.22 2.83 -17.82
CA LEU A 244 34.66 2.61 -17.76
C LEU A 244 35.33 3.98 -17.76
N CYS A 245 36.28 4.21 -16.85
CA CYS A 245 37.11 5.41 -16.91
C CYS A 245 37.75 5.49 -18.29
N SER A 246 37.62 6.62 -18.97
CA SER A 246 38.39 6.90 -20.17
C SER A 246 39.87 6.91 -19.79
N ASP A 247 40.68 6.10 -20.48
CA ASP A 247 42.14 6.16 -20.39
C ASP A 247 42.69 7.54 -20.80
#